data_AF-A0A833TCX3-F1
#
_entry.id   AF-A0A833TCX3-F1
#
_cell.length_a   1.000
_cell.length_b   1.000
_cell.length_c   1.000
_cell.angle_alpha   90.00
_cell.angle_beta   90.00
_cell.angle_gamma   90.00
#
_symmetry.space_group_name_H-M   'P 1'
#
loop_
_entity.id
_entity.type
_entity.pdbx_description
1 polymer ?
#
loop_
_entity_poly.entity_id
_entity_poly.type
_entity_poly.pdbx_seq_one_letter_code
_entity_poly.pdbx_strand_id
1 'polypeptide(L)'
;MASETQPPSTSVGQFTVADESGLPASSPAPAVLEPPTKKRRGAGRKRDPVWDFTTVFEDKRVVCNRCGALIHRYGVAKVERVRAHFERKCPGVHSQTATPLQRGNEATGTTKAEQSLVGTELKEPRLSSGNSYGNKSGAFKRKFAYWLYATGQSFEDVQNELLLNALRMLRTDATLPSKHELENELLNLEFIASKSKVTKALSGKKCCLTVENWVGTGGCGVTTYGATCEGASYYLDSKTAASQESGAELTADEVEAVLTKEKKADFCGIVTPTTSALSKPTRDRIQKKHPRCAFFHGCVCNALTLLLDDVSSILPWLKKLQMSVADVMEMFHGNLRLQTLVSALASPSETIQTVEFPDSSSTCASLEDLLKHEKVLYAIVARRDFVDASVSTEQEKLKRVQDFVLGETFVQDLANALAVLRPLQQQLKHFQEDRPPLSQVFPNFVELLTIYSSMEWVSKKEKALITSCVTERFNAIYGDSHGVAYTLDPVYLGEALDERKKQEVESFIVRFCEREGHTVDILTQLQMYKAMVTELKETNLAYWQLLHSGAVTPHDFWVERRGQFPYLHQLAIAVFGLPASSASPSPSFGVQCFTVQSRFKRILEPEQLQKLTHVYCNSKGGASDPLMSLAQNI
;
A
#
# COMPACT_ATOMS: atom_id res chain seq x y z
N MET A 1 13.24 63.65 -20.95
CA MET A 1 12.77 64.09 -19.62
C MET A 1 12.56 62.80 -18.83
N ALA A 2 13.39 62.43 -17.86
CA ALA A 2 13.72 63.16 -16.61
C ALA A 2 12.46 63.29 -15.72
N SER A 3 12.39 62.81 -14.47
CA SER A 3 13.46 62.34 -13.57
C SER A 3 13.00 61.23 -12.60
N GLU A 4 13.96 60.66 -11.87
CA GLU A 4 13.79 59.80 -10.69
C GLU A 4 13.03 60.50 -9.55
N THR A 5 12.47 59.72 -8.61
CA THR A 5 12.45 60.13 -7.18
C THR A 5 12.27 58.95 -6.23
N GLN A 6 12.97 59.00 -5.10
CA GLN A 6 12.92 58.11 -3.94
C GLN A 6 13.09 59.00 -2.67
N PRO A 7 13.02 58.45 -1.45
CA PRO A 7 11.85 58.18 -0.60
C PRO A 7 11.51 59.37 0.35
N PRO A 8 10.73 59.18 1.43
CA PRO A 8 11.42 58.98 2.72
C PRO A 8 10.76 57.98 3.69
N SER A 9 11.50 57.69 4.77
CA SER A 9 11.20 56.77 5.87
C SER A 9 10.71 57.47 7.14
N THR A 10 9.98 56.75 8.02
CA THR A 10 9.91 57.06 9.46
C THR A 10 9.91 55.79 10.32
N SER A 11 10.66 55.86 11.42
CA SER A 11 10.84 54.80 12.42
C SER A 11 10.67 55.37 13.83
N VAL A 12 10.02 54.66 14.76
CA VAL A 12 10.26 54.66 16.22
C VAL A 12 9.73 53.30 16.75
N GLY A 13 10.38 52.58 17.66
CA GLY A 13 11.60 52.90 18.41
C GLY A 13 12.26 51.70 19.08
N GLN A 14 13.40 51.97 19.73
CA GLN A 14 14.28 51.01 20.42
C GLN A 14 14.17 51.19 21.95
N PHE A 15 14.71 50.23 22.71
CA PHE A 15 15.31 50.49 24.02
C PHE A 15 16.50 49.54 24.28
N THR A 16 17.69 50.12 24.53
CA THR A 16 18.91 49.42 25.00
C THR A 16 19.84 50.41 25.72
N VAL A 17 20.28 50.07 26.94
CA VAL A 17 21.43 50.62 27.71
C VAL A 17 21.83 49.45 28.65
N ALA A 18 23.03 48.83 28.64
CA ALA A 18 24.39 49.30 29.03
C ALA A 18 24.47 49.68 30.54
N ASP A 19 25.55 49.44 31.31
CA ASP A 19 26.91 48.95 31.02
C ASP A 19 27.64 48.41 32.30
N GLU A 20 28.83 47.81 32.14
CA GLU A 20 30.00 47.68 33.09
C GLU A 20 29.82 47.11 34.55
N SER A 21 30.83 46.63 35.30
CA SER A 21 32.16 46.00 35.07
C SER A 21 32.71 45.49 36.43
N GLY A 22 33.53 44.43 36.50
CA GLY A 22 34.25 44.08 37.76
C GLY A 22 34.79 42.64 37.94
N LEU A 23 36.12 42.48 37.87
CA LEU A 23 36.94 41.36 38.38
C LEU A 23 37.47 41.71 39.81
N PRO A 24 38.14 40.83 40.64
CA PRO A 24 39.06 39.75 40.25
C PRO A 24 39.22 38.48 41.16
N ALA A 25 40.11 37.56 40.72
CA ALA A 25 40.97 36.61 41.46
C ALA A 25 40.38 35.72 42.59
N SER A 26 40.66 34.41 42.66
CA SER A 26 42.01 33.82 42.78
C SER A 26 41.98 32.28 42.78
N SER A 27 43.12 31.62 42.48
CA SER A 27 43.35 30.18 42.74
C SER A 27 44.08 29.98 44.09
N PRO A 28 44.04 28.77 44.68
CA PRO A 28 45.21 27.88 44.51
C PRO A 28 44.94 26.36 44.52
N ALA A 29 45.90 25.61 43.98
CA ALA A 29 46.20 24.21 44.32
C ALA A 29 47.56 24.19 45.08
N PRO A 30 48.02 23.12 45.80
CA PRO A 30 48.40 21.84 45.16
C PRO A 30 48.38 20.52 46.01
N ALA A 31 48.54 19.42 45.26
CA ALA A 31 49.17 18.09 45.53
C ALA A 31 49.59 17.58 46.94
N VAL A 32 49.38 16.26 47.15
CA VAL A 32 50.26 15.33 47.93
C VAL A 32 50.33 13.95 47.22
N LEU A 33 51.42 13.19 47.44
CA LEU A 33 51.89 12.01 46.66
C LEU A 33 51.61 10.63 47.31
N GLU A 34 51.86 9.54 46.56
CA GLU A 34 51.78 8.10 46.95
C GLU A 34 53.02 7.57 47.75
N PRO A 35 53.31 6.24 47.90
CA PRO A 35 52.50 5.01 48.11
C PRO A 35 52.93 4.30 49.45
N PRO A 36 53.48 3.05 49.55
CA PRO A 36 53.03 1.68 49.17
C PRO A 36 52.80 0.74 50.41
N THR A 37 52.26 -0.50 50.32
CA THR A 37 53.03 -1.73 50.04
C THR A 37 52.24 -3.07 50.16
N LYS A 38 52.69 -4.07 49.36
CA LYS A 38 52.83 -5.54 49.62
C LYS A 38 51.62 -6.54 49.57
N LYS A 39 51.69 -7.35 48.50
CA LYS A 39 51.72 -8.85 48.46
C LYS A 39 50.43 -9.71 48.50
N ARG A 40 50.11 -10.25 47.31
CA ARG A 40 49.82 -11.68 46.98
C ARG A 40 48.96 -12.52 47.94
N ARG A 41 47.81 -13.00 47.42
CA ARG A 41 47.53 -14.44 47.13
C ARG A 41 46.36 -14.55 46.17
N GLY A 42 46.41 -15.49 45.23
CA GLY A 42 45.45 -15.58 44.12
C GLY A 42 44.13 -16.23 44.52
N ALA A 43 43.01 -15.56 44.23
CA ALA A 43 41.70 -16.19 44.26
C ALA A 43 41.58 -17.16 43.07
N GLY A 44 41.39 -18.45 43.35
CA GLY A 44 41.16 -19.46 42.31
C GLY A 44 39.88 -19.17 41.54
N ARG A 45 39.87 -19.46 40.24
CA ARG A 45 38.66 -19.40 39.40
C ARG A 45 37.54 -20.21 40.06
N LYS A 46 36.32 -19.66 40.14
CA LYS A 46 35.12 -20.42 40.55
C LYS A 46 35.05 -21.70 39.72
N ARG A 47 34.88 -22.85 40.37
CA ARG A 47 34.65 -24.12 39.65
C ARG A 47 33.30 -24.06 38.94
N ASP A 48 33.25 -24.71 37.80
CA ASP A 48 32.03 -24.87 37.00
C ASP A 48 30.99 -25.71 37.78
N PRO A 49 29.72 -25.28 37.87
CA PRO A 49 28.67 -26.04 38.59
C PRO A 49 28.46 -27.47 38.09
N VAL A 50 28.91 -27.80 36.86
CA VAL A 50 28.80 -29.18 36.36
C VAL A 50 29.61 -30.18 37.17
N TRP A 51 30.65 -29.74 37.89
CA TRP A 51 31.48 -30.61 38.73
C TRP A 51 30.73 -31.16 39.95
N ASP A 52 29.71 -30.46 40.44
CA ASP A 52 28.92 -30.85 41.61
C ASP A 52 28.11 -32.14 41.36
N PHE A 53 27.94 -32.53 40.08
CA PHE A 53 27.29 -33.77 39.66
C PHE A 53 28.29 -34.90 39.34
N THR A 54 29.57 -34.76 39.69
CA THR A 54 30.62 -35.75 39.41
C THR A 54 31.52 -36.04 40.62
N THR A 55 32.02 -37.26 40.69
CA THR A 55 33.05 -37.66 41.66
C THR A 55 34.39 -37.75 40.96
N VAL A 56 35.40 -37.07 41.50
CA VAL A 56 36.78 -37.12 41.00
C VAL A 56 37.63 -37.92 41.98
N PHE A 57 38.06 -39.10 41.55
CA PHE A 57 38.92 -39.99 42.33
C PHE A 57 40.39 -39.55 42.26
N GLU A 58 41.19 -39.97 43.25
CA GLU A 58 42.61 -39.59 43.38
C GLU A 58 43.48 -40.07 42.20
N ASP A 59 43.10 -41.19 41.57
CA ASP A 59 43.68 -41.70 40.32
C ASP A 59 43.24 -40.92 39.06
N LYS A 60 42.64 -39.73 39.26
CA LYS A 60 42.20 -38.77 38.25
C LYS A 60 41.03 -39.25 37.39
N ARG A 61 40.35 -40.34 37.76
CA ARG A 61 39.06 -40.75 37.17
C ARG A 61 37.95 -39.78 37.57
N VAL A 62 37.20 -39.30 36.58
CA VAL A 62 36.00 -38.47 36.75
C VAL A 62 34.78 -39.32 36.40
N VAL A 63 33.91 -39.58 37.36
CA VAL A 63 32.72 -40.42 37.21
C VAL A 63 31.46 -39.57 37.40
N CYS A 64 30.45 -39.80 36.57
CA CYS A 64 29.15 -39.15 36.68
C CYS A 64 28.34 -39.71 37.87
N ASN A 65 27.90 -38.85 38.79
CA ASN A 65 27.12 -39.28 39.96
C ASN A 65 25.70 -39.73 39.60
N ARG A 66 25.20 -39.38 38.41
CA ARG A 66 23.83 -39.73 37.96
C ARG A 66 23.72 -41.06 37.22
N CYS A 67 24.78 -41.51 36.54
CA CYS A 67 24.75 -42.75 35.75
C CYS A 67 25.95 -43.68 35.97
N GLY A 68 26.86 -43.36 36.89
CA GLY A 68 28.05 -44.17 37.20
C GLY A 68 29.09 -44.23 36.07
N ALA A 69 28.86 -43.57 34.93
CA ALA A 69 29.76 -43.63 33.78
C ALA A 69 31.07 -42.88 34.05
N LEU A 70 32.20 -43.53 33.76
CA LEU A 70 33.51 -42.88 33.73
C LEU A 70 33.58 -41.91 32.54
N ILE A 71 33.60 -40.61 32.82
CA ILE A 71 33.62 -39.55 31.81
C ILE A 71 35.02 -39.45 31.18
N HIS A 72 36.07 -39.39 32.00
CA HIS A 72 37.48 -39.42 31.57
C HIS A 72 38.45 -39.68 32.74
N ARG A 73 39.76 -39.79 32.45
CA ARG A 73 40.85 -40.04 33.43
C ARG A 73 41.85 -38.88 33.56
N TYR A 74 41.36 -37.63 33.55
CA TYR A 74 42.22 -36.42 33.53
C TYR A 74 41.87 -35.40 34.63
N GLY A 75 41.23 -35.84 35.71
CA GLY A 75 40.86 -34.98 36.85
C GLY A 75 40.01 -33.77 36.44
N VAL A 76 40.17 -32.63 37.12
CA VAL A 76 39.35 -31.43 36.89
C VAL A 76 39.71 -30.62 35.62
N ALA A 77 40.58 -31.13 34.75
CA ALA A 77 41.18 -30.35 33.65
C ALA A 77 40.38 -30.32 32.33
N LYS A 78 39.25 -31.03 32.22
CA LYS A 78 38.44 -31.16 30.98
C LYS A 78 36.94 -31.04 31.23
N VAL A 79 36.54 -29.90 31.78
CA VAL A 79 35.14 -29.58 32.13
C VAL A 79 34.18 -29.68 30.94
N GLU A 80 34.66 -29.41 29.73
CA GLU A 80 33.88 -29.49 28.49
C GLU A 80 33.45 -30.93 28.19
N ARG A 81 34.27 -31.92 28.58
CA ARG A 81 33.91 -33.35 28.46
C ARG A 81 32.85 -33.76 29.49
N VAL A 82 32.83 -33.10 30.65
CA VAL A 82 31.80 -33.29 31.68
C VAL A 82 30.48 -32.66 31.24
N ARG A 83 30.48 -31.40 30.74
CA ARG A 83 29.28 -30.78 30.14
C ARG A 83 28.75 -31.59 28.97
N ALA A 84 29.60 -31.95 28.00
CA ALA A 84 29.19 -32.78 26.87
C ALA A 84 28.68 -34.18 27.27
N HIS A 85 29.09 -34.70 28.45
CA HIS A 85 28.49 -35.89 29.00
C HIS A 85 27.06 -35.63 29.50
N PHE A 86 26.82 -34.60 30.32
CA PHE A 86 25.45 -34.28 30.78
C PHE A 86 24.51 -33.83 29.65
N GLU A 87 25.01 -33.09 28.67
CA GLU A 87 24.23 -32.62 27.52
C GLU A 87 23.88 -33.72 26.52
N ARG A 88 24.70 -34.78 26.38
CA ARG A 88 24.61 -35.71 25.22
C ARG A 88 24.82 -37.20 25.52
N LYS A 89 25.27 -37.57 26.72
CA LYS A 89 25.67 -38.96 27.04
C LYS A 89 25.20 -39.50 28.40
N CYS A 90 24.70 -38.67 29.31
CA CYS A 90 24.19 -39.09 30.61
C CYS A 90 22.73 -39.55 30.45
N PRO A 91 22.43 -40.85 30.56
CA PRO A 91 21.04 -41.34 30.53
C PRO A 91 20.33 -40.77 31.76
N GLY A 92 19.27 -39.98 31.55
CA GLY A 92 18.59 -39.22 32.60
C GLY A 92 18.36 -37.73 32.32
N VAL A 93 18.92 -37.16 31.24
CA VAL A 93 18.55 -35.81 30.76
C VAL A 93 17.52 -35.86 29.62
N HIS A 94 17.48 -36.96 28.85
CA HIS A 94 16.37 -37.28 27.94
C HIS A 94 15.76 -38.62 28.37
N SER A 95 14.89 -38.52 29.40
CA SER A 95 13.88 -39.47 29.91
C SER A 95 14.27 -40.94 30.13
N GLN A 96 13.83 -41.52 31.26
CA GLN A 96 13.88 -42.97 31.46
C GLN A 96 13.06 -43.69 30.35
N THR A 97 13.55 -44.86 29.93
CA THR A 97 13.04 -45.78 28.88
C THR A 97 13.02 -45.23 27.43
N ALA A 98 13.43 -45.96 26.37
CA ALA A 98 14.26 -47.19 26.25
C ALA A 98 14.85 -47.33 24.81
N THR A 99 16.16 -47.66 24.72
CA THR A 99 16.85 -48.70 23.90
C THR A 99 16.27 -49.17 22.51
N PRO A 100 17.11 -49.63 21.53
CA PRO A 100 18.28 -49.00 20.87
C PRO A 100 18.48 -49.32 19.33
N LEU A 101 19.67 -48.95 18.81
CA LEU A 101 20.44 -49.52 17.67
C LEU A 101 20.11 -49.13 16.21
N GLN A 102 20.98 -48.32 15.59
CA GLN A 102 22.03 -48.86 14.69
C GLN A 102 23.19 -47.86 14.46
N ARG A 103 24.22 -48.29 13.73
CA ARG A 103 25.61 -47.77 13.71
C ARG A 103 25.96 -47.25 12.31
N GLY A 104 26.60 -46.07 12.20
CA GLY A 104 27.08 -45.56 10.91
C GLY A 104 28.01 -44.33 11.02
N ASN A 105 29.25 -44.53 10.56
CA ASN A 105 30.35 -43.59 10.25
C ASN A 105 29.92 -42.41 9.32
N GLU A 106 30.66 -41.31 9.09
CA GLU A 106 31.93 -40.75 9.61
C GLU A 106 32.03 -39.23 9.29
N ALA A 107 33.18 -38.62 9.63
CA ALA A 107 33.71 -37.27 9.35
C ALA A 107 33.20 -36.49 8.08
N THR A 108 33.36 -35.15 7.94
CA THR A 108 34.53 -34.31 8.28
C THR A 108 34.21 -32.79 8.27
N GLY A 109 35.10 -31.98 8.87
CA GLY A 109 35.35 -30.51 8.73
C GLY A 109 34.29 -29.59 8.07
N THR A 110 33.69 -28.59 8.72
CA THR A 110 34.23 -27.45 9.52
C THR A 110 34.96 -26.36 8.71
N THR A 111 34.33 -25.19 8.59
CA THR A 111 34.99 -23.87 8.75
C THR A 111 34.01 -22.83 9.28
N LYS A 112 34.51 -21.94 10.15
CA LYS A 112 33.78 -20.84 10.83
C LYS A 112 34.44 -19.50 10.50
N ALA A 113 33.66 -18.41 10.54
CA ALA A 113 33.96 -17.15 11.27
C ALA A 113 32.70 -16.27 11.18
N GLU A 114 31.95 -16.01 12.26
CA GLU A 114 32.23 -15.10 13.40
C GLU A 114 32.05 -13.60 13.07
N GLN A 115 30.99 -13.01 13.66
CA GLN A 115 30.82 -11.57 13.85
C GLN A 115 31.00 -11.24 15.34
N SER A 116 31.49 -10.03 15.61
CA SER A 116 31.77 -9.50 16.95
C SER A 116 30.69 -8.50 17.38
N LEU A 117 30.09 -8.73 18.57
CA LEU A 117 29.98 -7.83 19.76
C LEU A 117 29.78 -6.30 19.52
N VAL A 118 28.98 -5.52 20.28
CA VAL A 118 28.23 -5.76 21.54
C VAL A 118 27.17 -4.64 21.80
N GLY A 119 26.10 -4.97 22.55
CA GLY A 119 25.45 -4.07 23.55
C GLY A 119 24.27 -3.18 23.11
N THR A 120 23.22 -2.90 23.91
CA THR A 120 22.87 -3.38 25.27
C THR A 120 21.33 -3.35 25.48
N GLU A 121 20.87 -4.24 26.35
CA GLU A 121 19.51 -4.63 26.79
C GLU A 121 18.32 -3.63 26.82
N LEU A 122 17.14 -4.14 26.42
CA LEU A 122 15.96 -4.33 27.29
C LEU A 122 15.33 -5.69 26.92
N LYS A 123 14.85 -6.49 27.90
CA LYS A 123 14.43 -7.90 27.68
C LYS A 123 12.97 -8.14 28.04
N GLU A 124 12.17 -8.35 27.00
CA GLU A 124 10.85 -9.00 27.08
C GLU A 124 10.99 -10.52 27.32
N PRO A 125 9.95 -11.18 27.89
CA PRO A 125 10.01 -12.60 28.22
C PRO A 125 10.02 -13.47 26.96
N ARG A 126 11.11 -14.22 26.75
CA ARG A 126 11.22 -15.17 25.64
C ARG A 126 10.31 -16.37 25.86
N LEU A 127 9.19 -16.42 25.14
CA LEU A 127 8.45 -17.65 24.89
C LEU A 127 9.36 -18.67 24.18
N SER A 128 9.62 -19.79 24.85
CA SER A 128 10.34 -20.93 24.28
C SER A 128 9.47 -21.65 23.25
N SER A 129 9.41 -21.12 22.04
CA SER A 129 8.70 -21.76 20.92
C SER A 129 9.42 -23.05 20.48
N GLY A 130 9.05 -24.16 21.12
CA GLY A 130 9.39 -25.50 20.65
C GLY A 130 8.70 -25.76 19.31
N ASN A 131 9.39 -26.42 18.38
CA ASN A 131 9.04 -26.49 16.96
C ASN A 131 7.86 -27.46 16.67
N SER A 132 6.69 -27.19 17.24
CA SER A 132 5.49 -28.06 17.27
C SER A 132 4.89 -28.34 15.88
N TYR A 133 5.03 -27.39 14.95
CA TYR A 133 4.34 -27.41 13.66
C TYR A 133 5.04 -28.21 12.55
N GLY A 134 6.10 -28.96 12.87
CA GLY A 134 6.85 -29.78 11.90
C GLY A 134 6.17 -31.10 11.49
N ASN A 135 5.09 -31.51 12.16
CA ASN A 135 4.34 -32.73 11.84
C ASN A 135 3.15 -32.46 10.88
N LYS A 136 2.54 -33.51 10.34
CA LYS A 136 1.42 -33.39 9.38
C LYS A 136 0.21 -32.63 9.93
N SER A 137 -0.07 -32.73 11.23
CA SER A 137 -1.18 -32.00 11.87
C SER A 137 -0.89 -30.51 11.97
N GLY A 138 0.33 -30.14 12.38
CA GLY A 138 0.79 -28.75 12.40
C GLY A 138 0.83 -28.11 11.02
N ALA A 139 1.28 -28.84 10.00
CA ALA A 139 1.23 -28.39 8.61
C ALA A 139 -0.21 -28.16 8.12
N PHE A 140 -1.15 -29.03 8.50
CA PHE A 140 -2.58 -28.84 8.23
C PHE A 140 -3.13 -27.58 8.92
N LYS A 141 -2.96 -27.44 10.25
CA LYS A 141 -3.38 -26.25 11.01
C LYS A 141 -2.85 -24.96 10.39
N ARG A 142 -1.58 -24.95 9.99
CA ARG A 142 -0.92 -23.80 9.36
C ARG A 142 -1.52 -23.45 7.99
N LYS A 143 -1.82 -24.44 7.15
CA LYS A 143 -2.48 -24.22 5.85
C LYS A 143 -3.94 -23.76 6.00
N PHE A 144 -4.65 -24.31 6.97
CA PHE A 144 -6.01 -23.89 7.31
C PHE A 144 -6.04 -22.44 7.84
N ALA A 145 -5.12 -22.08 8.73
CA ALA A 145 -4.94 -20.71 9.21
C ALA A 145 -4.63 -19.73 8.07
N TYR A 146 -3.70 -20.08 7.17
CA TYR A 146 -3.42 -19.25 5.98
C TYR A 146 -4.66 -19.04 5.11
N TRP A 147 -5.51 -20.06 4.91
CA TRP A 147 -6.77 -19.91 4.18
C TRP A 147 -7.72 -18.92 4.87
N LEU A 148 -7.92 -19.02 6.19
CA LEU A 148 -8.72 -18.05 6.96
C LEU A 148 -8.18 -16.63 6.81
N TYR A 149 -6.86 -16.43 7.01
CA TYR A 149 -6.22 -15.12 6.93
C TYR A 149 -6.27 -14.54 5.51
N ALA A 150 -6.20 -15.38 4.47
CA ALA A 150 -6.24 -14.93 3.08
C ALA A 150 -7.65 -14.58 2.60
N THR A 151 -8.68 -15.19 3.19
CA THR A 151 -10.09 -14.98 2.84
C THR A 151 -10.82 -14.04 3.81
N GLY A 152 -10.25 -13.74 4.98
CA GLY A 152 -10.81 -12.85 5.99
C GLY A 152 -12.01 -13.44 6.74
N GLN A 153 -12.05 -14.77 6.90
CA GLN A 153 -13.11 -15.50 7.59
C GLN A 153 -13.02 -15.36 9.11
N SER A 154 -14.15 -15.41 9.82
CA SER A 154 -14.18 -15.22 11.27
C SER A 154 -13.41 -16.32 12.00
N PHE A 155 -12.77 -15.98 13.12
CA PHE A 155 -12.10 -16.97 13.96
C PHE A 155 -13.09 -17.81 14.77
N GLU A 156 -14.35 -17.37 14.88
CA GLU A 156 -15.43 -18.13 15.51
C GLU A 156 -15.88 -19.33 14.64
N ASP A 157 -15.87 -19.17 13.31
CA ASP A 157 -16.32 -20.19 12.34
C ASP A 157 -15.46 -21.47 12.39
N VAL A 158 -14.26 -21.37 12.98
CA VAL A 158 -13.28 -22.45 13.10
C VAL A 158 -13.68 -23.48 14.15
N GLN A 159 -14.53 -23.13 15.10
CA GLN A 159 -15.07 -24.05 16.10
C GLN A 159 -16.42 -24.65 15.68
N ASN A 160 -16.82 -24.49 14.42
CA ASN A 160 -18.06 -25.04 13.89
C ASN A 160 -17.97 -26.57 13.76
N GLU A 161 -18.77 -27.30 14.54
CA GLU A 161 -18.84 -28.76 14.54
C GLU A 161 -19.18 -29.35 13.17
N LEU A 162 -19.94 -28.65 12.30
CA LEU A 162 -20.24 -29.14 10.95
C LEU A 162 -18.97 -29.19 10.10
N LEU A 163 -18.11 -28.17 10.18
CA LEU A 163 -16.82 -28.13 9.48
C LEU A 163 -15.87 -29.20 10.01
N LEU A 164 -15.81 -29.37 11.33
CA LEU A 164 -14.99 -30.40 11.96
C LEU A 164 -15.45 -31.81 11.58
N ASN A 165 -16.77 -32.06 11.52
CA ASN A 165 -17.32 -33.34 11.10
C ASN A 165 -17.10 -33.60 9.60
N ALA A 166 -17.22 -32.60 8.74
CA ALA A 166 -16.86 -32.72 7.31
C ALA A 166 -15.38 -33.08 7.13
N LEU A 167 -14.47 -32.50 7.91
CA LEU A 167 -13.05 -32.85 7.88
C LEU A 167 -12.77 -34.25 8.44
N ARG A 168 -13.50 -34.68 9.48
CA ARG A 168 -13.41 -36.04 10.06
C ARG A 168 -13.80 -37.15 9.07
N MET A 169 -14.67 -36.86 8.09
CA MET A 169 -14.98 -37.80 6.99
C MET A 169 -13.76 -38.13 6.12
N LEU A 170 -12.84 -37.18 5.95
CA LEU A 170 -11.58 -37.41 5.22
C LEU A 170 -10.50 -38.01 6.14
N ARG A 171 -10.48 -37.60 7.42
CA ARG A 171 -9.47 -38.03 8.37
C ARG A 171 -9.96 -37.89 9.82
N THR A 172 -10.17 -39.00 10.51
CA THR A 172 -10.75 -39.04 11.86
C THR A 172 -9.93 -38.35 12.95
N ASP A 173 -8.60 -38.25 12.80
CA ASP A 173 -7.70 -37.51 13.71
C ASP A 173 -7.55 -36.01 13.38
N ALA A 174 -8.36 -35.48 12.46
CA ALA A 174 -8.35 -34.07 12.11
C ALA A 174 -8.68 -33.18 13.32
N THR A 175 -7.77 -32.26 13.62
CA THR A 175 -7.93 -31.23 14.65
C THR A 175 -7.78 -29.86 14.00
N LEU A 176 -8.78 -29.00 14.19
CA LEU A 176 -8.72 -27.61 13.78
C LEU A 176 -7.81 -26.80 14.73
N PRO A 177 -7.24 -25.66 14.28
CA PRO A 177 -6.51 -24.78 15.17
C PRO A 177 -7.48 -24.10 16.15
N SER A 178 -7.04 -23.86 17.39
CA SER A 178 -7.79 -23.08 18.36
C SER A 178 -7.77 -21.60 18.01
N LYS A 179 -8.73 -20.83 18.54
CA LYS A 179 -8.75 -19.36 18.41
C LYS A 179 -7.43 -18.73 18.90
N HIS A 180 -6.89 -19.20 20.04
CA HIS A 180 -5.58 -18.74 20.54
C HIS A 180 -4.42 -19.04 19.56
N GLU A 181 -4.37 -20.24 18.97
CA GLU A 181 -3.34 -20.59 17.97
C GLU A 181 -3.46 -19.68 16.73
N LEU A 182 -4.68 -19.30 16.34
CA LEU A 182 -4.96 -18.40 15.22
C LEU A 182 -4.64 -16.93 15.50
N GLU A 183 -4.75 -16.48 16.74
CA GLU A 183 -4.46 -15.10 17.14
C GLU A 183 -2.96 -14.89 17.40
N ASN A 184 -2.23 -15.97 17.69
CA ASN A 184 -0.84 -15.90 18.15
C ASN A 184 0.13 -16.72 17.28
N GLU A 185 0.34 -18.01 17.55
CA GLU A 185 1.44 -18.77 16.97
C GLU A 185 1.36 -18.87 15.44
N LEU A 186 0.18 -19.20 14.90
CA LEU A 186 -0.02 -19.37 13.46
C LEU A 186 0.02 -18.03 12.72
N LEU A 187 -0.51 -16.97 13.33
CA LEU A 187 -0.47 -15.62 12.77
C LEU A 187 0.95 -15.09 12.70
N ASN A 188 1.75 -15.27 13.75
CA ASN A 188 3.16 -14.91 13.75
C ASN A 188 3.95 -15.68 12.67
N LEU A 189 3.70 -16.98 12.50
CA LEU A 189 4.35 -17.81 11.47
C LEU A 189 3.99 -17.36 10.04
N GLU A 190 2.72 -17.08 9.77
CA GLU A 190 2.28 -16.60 8.44
C GLU A 190 2.69 -15.15 8.17
N PHE A 191 2.71 -14.28 9.18
CA PHE A 191 3.24 -12.93 9.06
C PHE A 191 4.73 -12.92 8.69
N ILE A 192 5.56 -13.72 9.38
CA ILE A 192 7.00 -13.84 9.07
C ILE A 192 7.20 -14.41 7.66
N ALA A 193 6.41 -15.42 7.26
CA ALA A 193 6.47 -16.01 5.93
C ALA A 193 6.04 -15.02 4.83
N SER A 194 4.95 -14.28 5.06
CA SER A 194 4.43 -13.25 4.16
C SER A 194 5.44 -12.11 3.99
N LYS A 195 6.01 -11.59 5.09
CA LYS A 195 7.05 -10.54 5.03
C LYS A 195 8.29 -11.01 4.28
N SER A 196 8.76 -12.24 4.52
CA SER A 196 9.87 -12.83 3.77
C SER A 196 9.57 -12.97 2.26
N LYS A 197 8.32 -13.30 1.89
CA LYS A 197 7.86 -13.33 0.49
C LYS A 197 7.90 -11.93 -0.13
N VAL A 198 7.39 -10.90 0.55
CA VAL A 198 7.39 -9.50 0.08
C VAL A 198 8.81 -8.98 -0.10
N THR A 199 9.66 -9.03 0.94
CA THR A 199 11.06 -8.57 0.84
C THR A 199 11.84 -9.33 -0.25
N LYS A 200 11.55 -10.63 -0.48
CA LYS A 200 12.14 -11.38 -1.60
C LYS A 200 11.62 -10.89 -2.97
N ALA A 201 10.34 -10.57 -3.08
CA ALA A 201 9.73 -10.10 -4.33
C ALA A 201 10.26 -8.73 -4.75
N LEU A 202 10.48 -7.82 -3.79
CA LEU A 202 10.99 -6.46 -4.03
C LEU A 202 12.52 -6.38 -4.19
N SER A 203 13.26 -7.36 -3.66
CA SER A 203 14.73 -7.33 -3.58
C SER A 203 15.40 -7.22 -4.95
N GLY A 204 16.12 -6.13 -5.19
CA GLY A 204 16.86 -5.85 -6.43
C GLY A 204 16.00 -5.31 -7.58
N LYS A 205 14.71 -5.07 -7.36
CA LYS A 205 13.79 -4.53 -8.38
C LYS A 205 13.61 -3.02 -8.22
N LYS A 206 13.38 -2.34 -9.35
CA LYS A 206 12.85 -0.98 -9.37
C LYS A 206 11.42 -0.98 -8.84
N CYS A 207 11.16 -0.17 -7.82
CA CYS A 207 9.89 -0.11 -7.10
C CYS A 207 9.37 1.34 -7.07
N CYS A 208 8.05 1.51 -6.98
CA CYS A 208 7.40 2.74 -6.57
C CYS A 208 6.73 2.54 -5.21
N LEU A 209 6.89 3.48 -4.28
CA LEU A 209 6.13 3.50 -3.03
C LEU A 209 4.74 4.08 -3.33
N THR A 210 3.68 3.34 -3.04
CA THR A 210 2.30 3.83 -3.13
C THR A 210 1.83 4.30 -1.76
N VAL A 211 1.14 5.44 -1.71
CA VAL A 211 0.51 5.94 -0.49
C VAL A 211 -0.97 6.20 -0.74
N GLU A 212 -1.81 5.55 0.06
CA GLU A 212 -3.26 5.71 0.09
C GLU A 212 -3.68 6.34 1.43
N ASN A 213 -4.62 7.30 1.40
CA ASN A 213 -5.27 7.83 2.59
C ASN A 213 -6.76 7.47 2.55
N TRP A 214 -7.29 6.94 3.65
CA TRP A 214 -8.69 6.53 3.77
C TRP A 214 -9.19 6.72 5.21
N VAL A 215 -10.49 6.59 5.45
CA VAL A 215 -11.08 6.77 6.79
C VAL A 215 -11.44 5.41 7.38
N GLY A 216 -10.89 5.11 8.55
CA GLY A 216 -11.14 3.86 9.26
C GLY A 216 -12.51 3.82 9.94
N THR A 217 -12.89 2.64 10.44
CA THR A 217 -14.20 2.36 11.07
C THR A 217 -14.52 3.15 12.35
N GLY A 218 -13.60 4.02 12.80
CA GLY A 218 -13.81 4.96 13.92
C GLY A 218 -13.71 6.43 13.52
N GLY A 219 -13.76 6.77 12.22
CA GLY A 219 -13.60 8.14 11.72
C GLY A 219 -12.15 8.64 11.68
N CYS A 220 -11.18 7.90 12.23
CA CYS A 220 -9.76 8.23 12.17
C CYS A 220 -9.22 8.08 10.73
N GLY A 221 -8.39 9.03 10.28
CA GLY A 221 -7.63 8.86 9.04
C GLY A 221 -6.62 7.73 9.17
N VAL A 222 -6.44 6.95 8.10
CA VAL A 222 -5.43 5.90 7.99
C VAL A 222 -4.64 6.09 6.71
N THR A 223 -3.32 6.15 6.85
CA THR A 223 -2.38 6.14 5.74
C THR A 223 -1.84 4.73 5.54
N THR A 224 -1.98 4.19 4.33
CA THR A 224 -1.48 2.88 3.95
C THR A 224 -0.33 3.02 2.97
N TYR A 225 0.72 2.23 3.18
CA TYR A 225 1.94 2.21 2.38
C TYR A 225 2.06 0.87 1.64
N GLY A 226 2.14 0.93 0.32
CA GLY A 226 2.42 -0.21 -0.55
C GLY A 226 3.70 -0.01 -1.37
N ALA A 227 4.13 -1.07 -2.04
CA ALA A 227 5.16 -1.03 -3.07
C ALA A 227 4.66 -1.70 -4.35
N THR A 228 4.83 -1.04 -5.48
CA THR A 228 4.55 -1.59 -6.81
C THR A 228 5.85 -1.82 -7.57
N CYS A 229 6.01 -3.00 -8.17
CA CYS A 229 7.11 -3.33 -9.08
C CYS A 229 6.64 -4.36 -10.12
N GLU A 230 7.07 -4.22 -11.37
CA GLU A 230 6.75 -5.18 -12.46
C GLU A 230 5.23 -5.50 -12.57
N GLY A 231 4.36 -4.50 -12.39
CA GLY A 231 2.91 -4.64 -12.46
C GLY A 231 2.24 -5.33 -11.26
N ALA A 232 3.01 -5.79 -10.28
CA ALA A 232 2.53 -6.36 -9.02
C ALA A 232 2.64 -5.37 -7.86
N SER A 233 1.67 -5.39 -6.94
CA SER A 233 1.63 -4.52 -5.76
C SER A 233 1.63 -5.32 -4.47
N TYR A 234 2.38 -4.83 -3.47
CA TYR A 234 2.56 -5.45 -2.15
C TYR A 234 2.26 -4.46 -1.04
N TYR A 235 1.56 -4.90 0.00
CA TYR A 235 1.29 -4.11 1.19
C TYR A 235 2.52 -4.13 2.09
N LEU A 236 2.96 -2.96 2.57
CA LEU A 236 4.09 -2.83 3.49
C LEU A 236 3.63 -2.54 4.92
N ASP A 237 2.83 -1.48 5.10
CA ASP A 237 2.45 -0.99 6.42
C ASP A 237 1.22 -0.07 6.40
N SER A 238 0.66 0.22 7.57
CA SER A 238 -0.41 1.22 7.73
C SER A 238 -0.24 1.99 9.04
N LYS A 239 -0.52 3.30 9.03
CA LYS A 239 -0.52 4.14 10.21
C LYS A 239 -1.89 4.84 10.37
N THR A 240 -2.50 4.68 11.54
CA THR A 240 -3.70 5.43 11.92
C THR A 240 -3.30 6.77 12.52
N ALA A 241 -3.90 7.86 12.04
CA ALA A 241 -3.76 9.20 12.61
C ALA A 241 -4.58 9.32 13.91
N ALA A 242 -4.06 10.07 14.88
CA ALA A 242 -4.73 10.31 16.16
C ALA A 242 -5.83 11.39 16.08
N SER A 243 -5.83 12.21 15.02
CA SER A 243 -6.78 13.28 14.75
C SER A 243 -7.48 13.07 13.39
N GLN A 244 -8.58 13.80 13.19
CA GLN A 244 -9.50 13.67 12.04
C GLN A 244 -9.06 14.50 10.82
N GLU A 245 -7.80 14.95 10.75
CA GLU A 245 -7.32 15.85 9.71
C GLU A 245 -7.01 15.09 8.40
N SER A 246 -8.02 14.99 7.54
CA SER A 246 -7.87 14.54 6.16
C SER A 246 -6.95 15.50 5.39
N GLY A 247 -5.83 14.97 4.89
CA GLY A 247 -4.86 15.75 4.10
C GLY A 247 -3.66 16.29 4.88
N ALA A 248 -3.41 15.83 6.10
CA ALA A 248 -2.15 16.10 6.80
C ALA A 248 -0.92 15.73 5.94
N GLU A 249 0.12 16.58 5.96
CA GLU A 249 1.38 16.32 5.26
C GLU A 249 2.07 15.09 5.87
N LEU A 250 2.56 14.19 5.01
CA LEU A 250 3.36 13.05 5.45
C LEU A 250 4.74 13.52 5.87
N THR A 251 5.17 13.15 7.08
CA THR A 251 6.50 13.51 7.55
C THR A 251 7.57 12.67 6.85
N ALA A 252 8.74 13.27 6.60
CA ALA A 252 9.87 12.54 6.06
C ALA A 252 10.27 11.32 6.92
N ASP A 253 10.13 11.41 8.25
CA ASP A 253 10.45 10.31 9.17
C ASP A 253 9.53 9.09 8.99
N GLU A 254 8.24 9.28 8.70
CA GLU A 254 7.30 8.18 8.42
C GLU A 254 7.66 7.45 7.12
N VAL A 255 7.89 8.20 6.05
CA VAL A 255 8.25 7.65 4.73
C VAL A 255 9.61 6.97 4.79
N GLU A 256 10.62 7.61 5.41
CA GLU A 256 11.94 7.02 5.63
C GLU A 256 11.86 5.74 6.48
N ALA A 257 10.98 5.66 7.48
CA ALA A 257 10.81 4.45 8.28
C ALA A 257 10.27 3.27 7.46
N VAL A 258 9.39 3.51 6.48
CA VAL A 258 8.92 2.47 5.55
C VAL A 258 10.02 2.06 4.57
N LEU A 259 10.67 3.03 3.92
CA LEU A 259 11.79 2.77 2.98
C LEU A 259 12.95 2.03 3.66
N THR A 260 13.21 2.33 4.94
CA THR A 260 14.27 1.69 5.76
C THR A 260 13.93 0.25 6.16
N LYS A 261 12.67 -0.18 6.11
CA LYS A 261 12.31 -1.60 6.30
C LYS A 261 12.71 -2.45 5.09
N GLU A 262 12.50 -1.94 3.88
CA GLU A 262 12.75 -2.66 2.62
C GLU A 262 14.06 -2.24 1.92
N LYS A 263 15.18 -2.20 2.65
CA LYS A 263 16.51 -1.75 2.17
C LYS A 263 17.08 -2.44 0.92
N LYS A 264 16.45 -3.54 0.47
CA LYS A 264 16.85 -4.29 -0.73
C LYS A 264 16.05 -3.90 -1.98
N ALA A 265 14.95 -3.16 -1.83
CA ALA A 265 14.16 -2.63 -2.92
C ALA A 265 14.79 -1.34 -3.46
N ASP A 266 14.71 -1.11 -4.77
CA ASP A 266 15.22 0.09 -5.41
C ASP A 266 14.08 1.08 -5.71
N PHE A 267 13.72 1.90 -4.72
CA PHE A 267 12.63 2.86 -4.87
C PHE A 267 13.02 4.01 -5.81
N CYS A 268 12.40 4.04 -6.99
CA CYS A 268 12.58 5.06 -8.02
C CYS A 268 11.67 6.29 -7.83
N GLY A 269 10.54 6.13 -7.14
CA GLY A 269 9.63 7.22 -6.85
C GLY A 269 8.51 6.89 -5.89
N ILE A 270 7.70 7.90 -5.56
CA ILE A 270 6.56 7.83 -4.64
C ILE A 270 5.32 8.43 -5.29
N VAL A 271 4.21 7.67 -5.30
CA VAL A 271 2.88 8.16 -5.68
C VAL A 271 2.02 8.36 -4.44
N THR A 272 1.43 9.54 -4.32
CA THR A 272 0.63 10.00 -3.17
C THR A 272 -0.76 10.44 -3.65
N PRO A 273 -1.76 10.70 -2.78
CA PRO A 273 -3.07 11.18 -3.25
C PRO A 273 -2.98 12.51 -4.02
N THR A 274 -2.12 13.42 -3.59
CA THR A 274 -1.76 14.70 -4.22
C THR A 274 -0.28 15.00 -3.97
N THR A 275 0.36 15.80 -4.82
CA THR A 275 1.78 16.18 -4.59
C THR A 275 2.00 17.06 -3.36
N SER A 276 0.95 17.72 -2.86
CA SER A 276 0.97 18.45 -1.59
C SER A 276 1.12 17.55 -0.36
N ALA A 277 0.86 16.24 -0.46
CA ALA A 277 1.06 15.29 0.64
C ALA A 277 2.53 15.12 1.04
N LEU A 278 3.47 15.56 0.19
CA LEU A 278 4.91 15.61 0.48
C LEU A 278 5.45 17.00 0.08
N SER A 279 5.69 17.87 1.06
CA SER A 279 6.27 19.19 0.77
C SER A 279 7.64 19.07 0.10
N LYS A 280 8.09 20.14 -0.56
CA LYS A 280 9.41 20.18 -1.20
C LYS A 280 10.55 19.85 -0.22
N PRO A 281 10.63 20.43 1.01
CA PRO A 281 11.63 20.03 2.00
C PRO A 281 11.59 18.54 2.36
N THR A 282 10.40 17.96 2.49
CA THR A 282 10.22 16.52 2.74
C THR A 282 10.78 15.67 1.59
N ARG A 283 10.48 16.04 0.33
CA ARG A 283 11.01 15.36 -0.87
C ARG A 283 12.53 15.49 -0.99
N ASP A 284 13.08 16.68 -0.79
CA ASP A 284 14.52 16.96 -0.83
C ASP A 284 15.26 16.14 0.25
N ARG A 285 14.69 16.02 1.45
CA ARG A 285 15.22 15.17 2.54
C ARG A 285 15.21 13.69 2.17
N ILE A 286 14.11 13.18 1.59
CA ILE A 286 14.01 11.79 1.12
C ILE A 286 15.06 11.52 0.02
N GLN A 287 15.15 12.37 -1.00
CA GLN A 287 16.17 12.26 -2.06
C GLN A 287 17.60 12.24 -1.52
N LYS A 288 17.90 13.04 -0.49
CA LYS A 288 19.23 13.06 0.14
C LYS A 288 19.63 11.72 0.77
N LYS A 289 18.67 10.95 1.31
CA LYS A 289 18.91 9.61 1.88
C LYS A 289 18.72 8.47 0.86
N HIS A 290 17.87 8.68 -0.13
CA HIS A 290 17.52 7.72 -1.18
C HIS A 290 17.69 8.37 -2.57
N PRO A 291 18.93 8.54 -3.09
CA PRO A 291 19.18 9.35 -4.30
C PRO A 291 18.49 8.86 -5.58
N ARG A 292 18.15 7.56 -5.63
CA ARG A 292 17.40 6.92 -6.73
C ARG A 292 15.91 7.23 -6.72
N CYS A 293 15.36 7.65 -5.57
CA CYS A 293 13.96 8.04 -5.40
C CYS A 293 13.73 9.45 -5.97
N ALA A 294 13.84 9.56 -7.29
CA ALA A 294 13.83 10.83 -8.00
C ALA A 294 12.42 11.38 -8.24
N PHE A 295 11.42 10.51 -8.38
CA PHE A 295 10.08 10.88 -8.83
C PHE A 295 9.07 11.01 -7.70
N PHE A 296 8.25 12.07 -7.74
CA PHE A 296 7.16 12.31 -6.82
C PHE A 296 5.96 12.86 -7.59
N HIS A 297 4.81 12.18 -7.50
CA HIS A 297 3.59 12.58 -8.21
C HIS A 297 2.32 12.20 -7.44
N GLY A 298 1.20 12.82 -7.83
CA GLY A 298 -0.11 12.51 -7.31
C GLY A 298 -0.80 11.37 -8.07
N CYS A 299 -1.80 10.78 -7.45
CA CYS A 299 -2.57 9.64 -7.95
C CYS A 299 -3.69 10.11 -8.89
N VAL A 300 -3.65 9.64 -10.14
CA VAL A 300 -4.66 10.03 -11.16
C VAL A 300 -6.07 9.58 -10.79
N CYS A 301 -6.24 8.37 -10.25
CA CYS A 301 -7.56 7.88 -9.82
C CYS A 301 -8.13 8.74 -8.69
N ASN A 302 -7.29 9.15 -7.71
CA ASN A 302 -7.71 10.04 -6.63
C ASN A 302 -8.16 11.41 -7.18
N ALA A 303 -7.42 11.97 -8.14
CA ALA A 303 -7.81 13.22 -8.79
C ALA A 303 -9.14 13.09 -9.56
N LEU A 304 -9.34 12.01 -10.33
CA LEU A 304 -10.56 11.79 -11.11
C LEU A 304 -11.78 11.51 -10.22
N THR A 305 -11.62 10.76 -9.11
CA THR A 305 -12.67 10.60 -8.10
C THR A 305 -13.06 11.95 -7.48
N LEU A 306 -12.10 12.75 -7.03
CA LEU A 306 -12.38 14.07 -6.46
C LEU A 306 -12.97 15.04 -7.50
N LEU A 307 -12.60 14.89 -8.77
CA LEU A 307 -13.12 15.73 -9.87
C LEU A 307 -14.60 15.40 -10.20
N LEU A 308 -15.04 14.15 -10.02
CA LEU A 308 -16.46 13.80 -10.08
C LEU A 308 -17.25 14.52 -8.98
N ASP A 309 -16.74 14.55 -7.74
CA ASP A 309 -17.36 15.24 -6.61
C ASP A 309 -17.36 16.77 -6.78
N ASP A 310 -16.26 17.33 -7.31
CA ASP A 310 -16.13 18.77 -7.60
C ASP A 310 -17.15 19.20 -8.65
N VAL A 311 -17.18 18.53 -9.82
CA VAL A 311 -18.09 18.84 -10.93
C VAL A 311 -19.55 18.70 -10.49
N SER A 312 -19.84 17.70 -9.68
CA SER A 312 -21.15 17.54 -9.03
C SER A 312 -21.48 18.72 -8.10
N SER A 313 -20.49 19.25 -7.37
CA SER A 313 -20.67 20.32 -6.39
C SER A 313 -20.72 21.73 -6.99
N ILE A 314 -19.98 22.01 -8.07
CA ILE A 314 -19.99 23.31 -8.76
C ILE A 314 -21.21 23.51 -9.68
N LEU A 315 -21.97 22.45 -9.97
CA LEU A 315 -23.19 22.47 -10.79
C LEU A 315 -24.43 22.20 -9.90
N PRO A 316 -25.13 23.23 -9.39
CA PRO A 316 -26.21 23.03 -8.42
C PRO A 316 -27.38 22.18 -8.93
N TRP A 317 -27.65 22.22 -10.24
CA TRP A 317 -28.67 21.37 -10.87
C TRP A 317 -28.27 19.89 -10.84
N LEU A 318 -26.99 19.58 -11.07
CA LEU A 318 -26.45 18.22 -11.06
C LEU A 318 -26.46 17.64 -9.65
N LYS A 319 -26.07 18.42 -8.64
CA LYS A 319 -26.18 18.04 -7.22
C LYS A 319 -27.62 17.75 -6.81
N LYS A 320 -28.56 18.60 -7.20
CA LYS A 320 -29.99 18.41 -6.93
C LYS A 320 -30.49 17.12 -7.61
N LEU A 321 -30.11 16.90 -8.87
CA LEU A 321 -30.49 15.68 -9.60
C LEU A 321 -29.95 14.43 -8.92
N GLN A 322 -28.68 14.41 -8.50
CA GLN A 322 -28.09 13.27 -7.79
C GLN A 322 -28.81 12.97 -6.47
N MET A 323 -29.27 14.00 -5.73
CA MET A 323 -30.11 13.80 -4.55
C MET A 323 -31.47 13.18 -4.91
N SER A 324 -32.13 13.65 -5.98
CA SER A 324 -33.39 13.06 -6.44
C SER A 324 -33.21 11.62 -6.93
N VAL A 325 -32.10 11.32 -7.61
CA VAL A 325 -31.70 9.96 -8.01
C VAL A 325 -31.49 9.09 -6.78
N ALA A 326 -30.77 9.55 -5.76
CA ALA A 326 -30.58 8.82 -4.51
C ALA A 326 -31.92 8.55 -3.78
N ASP A 327 -32.82 9.54 -3.73
CA ASP A 327 -34.18 9.37 -3.18
C ASP A 327 -34.98 8.28 -3.92
N VAL A 328 -34.85 8.18 -5.26
CA VAL A 328 -35.43 7.07 -6.06
C VAL A 328 -34.76 5.74 -5.69
N MET A 329 -33.42 5.67 -5.76
CA MET A 329 -32.69 4.42 -5.56
C MET A 329 -32.97 3.85 -4.17
N GLU A 330 -32.87 4.65 -3.11
CA GLU A 330 -33.10 4.20 -1.73
C GLU A 330 -34.53 3.68 -1.52
N MET A 331 -35.54 4.32 -2.15
CA MET A 331 -36.92 3.88 -2.04
C MET A 331 -37.16 2.54 -2.72
N PHE A 332 -36.63 2.34 -3.94
CA PHE A 332 -36.81 1.08 -4.66
C PHE A 332 -35.97 -0.06 -4.07
N HIS A 333 -34.75 0.21 -3.56
CA HIS A 333 -33.97 -0.80 -2.83
C HIS A 333 -34.58 -1.13 -1.45
N GLY A 334 -35.17 -0.14 -0.76
CA GLY A 334 -35.81 -0.34 0.54
C GLY A 334 -37.20 -1.00 0.51
N ASN A 335 -37.85 -1.13 -0.66
CA ASN A 335 -39.25 -1.55 -0.76
C ASN A 335 -39.47 -2.75 -1.70
N LEU A 336 -39.55 -3.94 -1.09
CA LEU A 336 -39.78 -5.21 -1.79
C LEU A 336 -41.04 -5.22 -2.69
N ARG A 337 -42.09 -4.45 -2.35
CA ARG A 337 -43.29 -4.33 -3.21
C ARG A 337 -42.96 -3.61 -4.51
N LEU A 338 -42.16 -2.54 -4.44
CA LEU A 338 -41.75 -1.79 -5.63
C LEU A 338 -40.77 -2.61 -6.49
N GLN A 339 -39.84 -3.35 -5.90
CA GLN A 339 -38.98 -4.29 -6.64
C GLN A 339 -39.80 -5.35 -7.38
N THR A 340 -40.81 -5.91 -6.70
CA THR A 340 -41.73 -6.89 -7.32
C THR A 340 -42.48 -6.27 -8.50
N LEU A 341 -42.93 -5.01 -8.38
CA LEU A 341 -43.58 -4.28 -9.49
C LEU A 341 -42.61 -3.97 -10.63
N VAL A 342 -41.35 -3.61 -10.35
CA VAL A 342 -40.30 -3.44 -11.37
C VAL A 342 -40.08 -4.75 -12.12
N SER A 343 -39.85 -5.86 -11.41
CA SER A 343 -39.70 -7.19 -12.00
C SER A 343 -40.88 -7.57 -12.90
N ALA A 344 -42.11 -7.41 -12.41
CA ALA A 344 -43.33 -7.77 -13.15
C ALA A 344 -43.56 -6.91 -14.41
N LEU A 345 -43.12 -5.65 -14.42
CA LEU A 345 -43.28 -4.73 -15.55
C LEU A 345 -42.09 -4.74 -16.53
N ALA A 346 -40.90 -5.11 -16.06
CA ALA A 346 -39.69 -5.19 -16.89
C ALA A 346 -39.58 -6.49 -17.69
N SER A 347 -40.17 -7.60 -17.20
CA SER A 347 -40.08 -8.93 -17.85
C SER A 347 -41.44 -9.65 -17.92
N PRO A 348 -42.24 -9.42 -18.98
CA PRO A 348 -43.52 -10.10 -19.18
C PRO A 348 -43.39 -11.55 -19.72
N SER A 349 -42.20 -12.16 -19.67
CA SER A 349 -41.93 -13.53 -20.12
C SER A 349 -41.79 -14.46 -18.92
N GLU A 350 -42.32 -15.69 -19.01
CA GLU A 350 -42.52 -16.63 -17.88
C GLU A 350 -41.24 -17.15 -17.19
N THR A 351 -40.06 -16.70 -17.60
CA THR A 351 -38.80 -17.08 -16.96
C THR A 351 -38.56 -16.20 -15.73
N ILE A 352 -38.75 -16.78 -14.54
CA ILE A 352 -38.46 -16.14 -13.25
C ILE A 352 -36.94 -15.94 -13.08
N GLN A 353 -36.40 -14.93 -13.73
CA GLN A 353 -35.21 -14.23 -13.27
C GLN A 353 -35.68 -13.08 -12.41
N THR A 354 -35.20 -13.02 -11.16
CA THR A 354 -35.37 -11.87 -10.29
C THR A 354 -34.67 -10.67 -10.92
N VAL A 355 -35.44 -9.81 -11.59
CA VAL A 355 -34.95 -8.49 -12.01
C VAL A 355 -34.97 -7.62 -10.76
N GLU A 356 -33.95 -7.81 -9.93
CA GLU A 356 -33.61 -6.89 -8.86
C GLU A 356 -33.41 -5.51 -9.49
N PHE A 357 -34.00 -4.50 -8.85
CA PHE A 357 -33.71 -3.12 -9.21
C PHE A 357 -32.21 -2.90 -8.93
N PRO A 358 -31.44 -2.33 -9.88
CA PRO A 358 -29.99 -2.54 -9.91
C PRO A 358 -29.26 -1.79 -8.78
N ASP A 359 -28.47 -2.53 -8.01
CA ASP A 359 -27.45 -2.01 -7.09
C ASP A 359 -26.29 -1.40 -7.91
N SER A 360 -26.49 -0.16 -8.39
CA SER A 360 -25.52 0.54 -9.22
C SER A 360 -24.26 0.90 -8.44
N SER A 361 -23.10 0.38 -8.87
CA SER A 361 -21.80 0.61 -8.22
C SER A 361 -21.20 2.02 -8.42
N SER A 362 -21.83 2.89 -9.21
CA SER A 362 -21.40 4.27 -9.46
C SER A 362 -22.58 5.16 -9.82
N THR A 363 -22.43 6.49 -9.65
CA THR A 363 -23.45 7.47 -10.02
C THR A 363 -23.84 7.41 -11.49
N CYS A 364 -22.88 7.15 -12.41
CA CYS A 364 -23.20 7.00 -13.82
C CYS A 364 -24.04 5.75 -14.08
N ALA A 365 -23.73 4.63 -13.42
CA ALA A 365 -24.56 3.42 -13.51
C ALA A 365 -25.98 3.69 -13.00
N SER A 366 -26.17 4.40 -11.87
CA SER A 366 -27.52 4.77 -11.38
C SER A 366 -28.31 5.60 -12.40
N LEU A 367 -27.67 6.56 -13.07
CA LEU A 367 -28.32 7.37 -14.09
C LEU A 367 -28.69 6.54 -15.34
N GLU A 368 -27.81 5.62 -15.77
CA GLU A 368 -28.07 4.71 -16.91
C GLU A 368 -29.18 3.70 -16.59
N ASP A 369 -29.20 3.17 -15.36
CA ASP A 369 -30.22 2.26 -14.86
C ASP A 369 -31.60 2.92 -14.76
N LEU A 370 -31.67 4.18 -14.29
CA LEU A 370 -32.93 4.93 -14.28
C LEU A 370 -33.46 5.21 -15.69
N LEU A 371 -32.58 5.60 -16.64
CA LEU A 371 -32.97 5.77 -18.05
C LEU A 371 -33.47 4.46 -18.67
N LYS A 372 -32.79 3.34 -18.39
CA LYS A 372 -33.19 2.01 -18.88
C LYS A 372 -34.59 1.60 -18.38
N HIS A 373 -34.97 2.01 -17.17
CA HIS A 373 -36.25 1.67 -16.55
C HIS A 373 -37.30 2.80 -16.58
N GLU A 374 -37.05 3.90 -17.28
CA GLU A 374 -37.91 5.11 -17.37
C GLU A 374 -39.41 4.78 -17.44
N LYS A 375 -39.81 3.95 -18.42
CA LYS A 375 -41.22 3.58 -18.65
C LYS A 375 -41.83 2.77 -17.51
N VAL A 376 -41.04 1.91 -16.88
CA VAL A 376 -41.46 1.08 -15.73
C VAL A 376 -41.61 1.97 -14.50
N LEU A 377 -40.64 2.85 -14.25
CA LEU A 377 -40.69 3.85 -13.18
C LEU A 377 -41.92 4.75 -13.33
N TYR A 378 -42.14 5.32 -14.52
CA TYR A 378 -43.32 6.13 -14.83
C TYR A 378 -44.62 5.38 -14.53
N ALA A 379 -44.76 4.13 -14.99
CA ALA A 379 -45.95 3.31 -14.75
C ALA A 379 -46.20 3.00 -13.26
N ILE A 380 -45.13 2.90 -12.45
CA ILE A 380 -45.22 2.68 -11.00
C ILE A 380 -45.59 3.98 -10.28
N VAL A 381 -44.89 5.09 -10.53
CA VAL A 381 -45.11 6.35 -9.82
C VAL A 381 -46.43 7.04 -10.21
N ALA A 382 -46.95 6.80 -11.42
CA ALA A 382 -48.21 7.37 -11.89
C ALA A 382 -49.46 6.74 -11.23
N ARG A 383 -49.29 5.67 -10.42
CA ARG A 383 -50.41 5.04 -9.71
C ARG A 383 -50.94 5.96 -8.61
N ARG A 384 -52.27 5.96 -8.43
CA ARG A 384 -52.93 6.77 -7.39
C ARG A 384 -52.58 6.36 -5.97
N ASP A 385 -52.22 5.09 -5.76
CA ASP A 385 -51.80 4.53 -4.47
C ASP A 385 -50.29 4.68 -4.18
N PHE A 386 -49.52 5.31 -5.08
CA PHE A 386 -48.06 5.42 -4.93
C PHE A 386 -47.63 6.27 -3.73
N VAL A 387 -48.40 7.31 -3.39
CA VAL A 387 -48.13 8.24 -2.27
C VAL A 387 -49.02 7.90 -1.05
N ASP A 388 -49.58 6.68 -1.01
CA ASP A 388 -50.41 6.19 0.10
C ASP A 388 -49.52 5.52 1.17
N ALA A 389 -48.97 6.34 2.06
CA ALA A 389 -48.13 5.92 3.18
C ALA A 389 -48.69 6.43 4.50
N SER A 390 -48.59 5.60 5.56
CA SER A 390 -49.10 5.93 6.90
C SER A 390 -48.23 6.92 7.68
N VAL A 391 -46.99 7.17 7.21
CA VAL A 391 -46.02 8.05 7.87
C VAL A 391 -45.74 9.27 7.00
N SER A 392 -45.95 10.47 7.55
CA SER A 392 -45.82 11.75 6.82
C SER A 392 -44.46 11.95 6.14
N THR A 393 -43.37 11.52 6.78
CA THR A 393 -42.00 11.67 6.23
C THR A 393 -41.73 10.73 5.04
N GLU A 394 -42.30 9.53 5.05
CA GLU A 394 -42.25 8.61 3.90
C GLU A 394 -43.14 9.15 2.78
N GLN A 395 -44.31 9.69 3.11
CA GLN A 395 -45.24 10.30 2.18
C GLN A 395 -44.61 11.49 1.43
N GLU A 396 -43.86 12.35 2.12
CA GLU A 396 -43.09 13.43 1.50
C GLU A 396 -42.00 12.91 0.56
N LYS A 397 -41.30 11.81 0.91
CA LYS A 397 -40.27 11.20 0.05
C LYS A 397 -40.86 10.56 -1.21
N LEU A 398 -41.97 9.82 -1.06
CA LEU A 398 -42.73 9.26 -2.17
C LEU A 398 -43.22 10.35 -3.11
N LYS A 399 -43.74 11.47 -2.56
CA LYS A 399 -44.15 12.61 -3.35
C LYS A 399 -42.99 13.26 -4.11
N ARG A 400 -41.83 13.51 -3.49
CA ARG A 400 -40.65 14.05 -4.18
C ARG A 400 -40.21 13.18 -5.36
N VAL A 401 -40.26 11.86 -5.21
CA VAL A 401 -39.91 10.92 -6.29
C VAL A 401 -40.98 10.88 -7.37
N GLN A 402 -42.26 10.93 -7.02
CA GLN A 402 -43.35 11.07 -8.00
C GLN A 402 -43.20 12.37 -8.81
N ASP A 403 -43.02 13.51 -8.13
CA ASP A 403 -42.82 14.83 -8.75
C ASP A 403 -41.58 14.86 -9.65
N PHE A 404 -40.52 14.12 -9.29
CA PHE A 404 -39.28 14.00 -10.08
C PHE A 404 -39.45 13.13 -11.33
N VAL A 405 -39.98 11.91 -11.20
CA VAL A 405 -40.10 10.94 -12.30
C VAL A 405 -41.22 11.32 -13.28
N LEU A 406 -42.27 12.01 -12.81
CA LEU A 406 -43.31 12.58 -13.67
C LEU A 406 -42.94 13.95 -14.27
N GLY A 407 -41.77 14.50 -13.92
CA GLY A 407 -41.32 15.80 -14.41
C GLY A 407 -40.98 15.80 -15.90
N GLU A 408 -41.41 16.85 -16.62
CA GLU A 408 -41.24 16.97 -18.07
C GLU A 408 -39.77 16.87 -18.55
N THR A 409 -38.82 17.24 -17.69
CA THR A 409 -37.38 17.22 -17.99
C THR A 409 -36.65 15.96 -17.51
N PHE A 410 -37.33 15.02 -16.82
CA PHE A 410 -36.70 13.86 -16.15
C PHE A 410 -35.64 13.15 -17.00
N VAL A 411 -36.02 12.71 -18.21
CA VAL A 411 -35.15 11.99 -19.14
C VAL A 411 -33.99 12.87 -19.63
N GLN A 412 -34.27 14.14 -19.93
CA GLN A 412 -33.27 15.08 -20.43
C GLN A 412 -32.25 15.46 -19.36
N ASP A 413 -32.68 15.62 -18.10
CA ASP A 413 -31.80 15.94 -16.98
C ASP A 413 -30.86 14.76 -16.65
N LEU A 414 -31.37 13.51 -16.68
CA LEU A 414 -30.55 12.30 -16.57
C LEU A 414 -29.54 12.20 -17.73
N ALA A 415 -29.96 12.46 -18.97
CA ALA A 415 -29.08 12.44 -20.14
C ALA A 415 -27.99 13.53 -20.08
N ASN A 416 -28.35 14.75 -19.66
CA ASN A 416 -27.43 15.87 -19.46
C ASN A 416 -26.40 15.57 -18.36
N ALA A 417 -26.83 15.00 -17.24
CA ALA A 417 -25.92 14.59 -16.16
C ALA A 417 -24.94 13.50 -16.61
N LEU A 418 -25.41 12.52 -17.39
CA LEU A 418 -24.53 11.51 -17.98
C LEU A 418 -23.56 12.11 -18.99
N ALA A 419 -23.98 13.06 -19.82
CA ALA A 419 -23.08 13.75 -20.74
C ALA A 419 -21.94 14.48 -19.99
N VAL A 420 -22.19 15.02 -18.81
CA VAL A 420 -21.19 15.68 -17.97
C VAL A 420 -20.30 14.69 -17.20
N LEU A 421 -20.87 13.65 -16.57
CA LEU A 421 -20.14 12.76 -15.66
C LEU A 421 -19.48 11.56 -16.35
N ARG A 422 -20.07 11.03 -17.43
CA ARG A 422 -19.57 9.82 -18.12
C ARG A 422 -18.11 9.95 -18.60
N PRO A 423 -17.64 11.09 -19.15
CA PRO A 423 -16.24 11.23 -19.53
C PRO A 423 -15.28 10.99 -18.36
N LEU A 424 -15.54 11.57 -17.19
CA LEU A 424 -14.73 11.36 -15.99
C LEU A 424 -14.78 9.92 -15.49
N GLN A 425 -15.97 9.31 -15.47
CA GLN A 425 -16.15 7.93 -15.05
C GLN A 425 -15.42 6.94 -15.99
N GLN A 426 -15.42 7.19 -17.29
CA GLN A 426 -14.70 6.40 -18.28
C GLN A 426 -13.18 6.48 -18.07
N GLN A 427 -12.64 7.69 -17.89
CA GLN A 427 -11.21 7.85 -17.63
C GLN A 427 -10.79 7.26 -16.27
N LEU A 428 -11.62 7.40 -15.23
CA LEU A 428 -11.37 6.77 -13.92
C LEU A 428 -11.31 5.24 -14.05
N LYS A 429 -12.28 4.64 -14.77
CA LYS A 429 -12.32 3.21 -15.05
C LYS A 429 -11.08 2.74 -15.82
N HIS A 430 -10.70 3.46 -16.88
CA HIS A 430 -9.50 3.17 -17.67
C HIS A 430 -8.23 3.12 -16.80
N PHE A 431 -8.02 4.10 -15.91
CA PHE A 431 -6.87 4.09 -15.00
C PHE A 431 -6.94 3.04 -13.88
N GLN A 432 -8.13 2.54 -13.54
CA GLN A 432 -8.32 1.48 -12.53
C GLN A 432 -8.15 0.06 -13.10
N GLU A 433 -8.69 -0.21 -14.29
CA GLU A 433 -8.75 -1.55 -14.90
C GLU A 433 -7.57 -1.80 -15.85
N ASP A 434 -7.44 -0.97 -16.89
CA ASP A 434 -6.43 -1.15 -17.96
C ASP A 434 -5.01 -0.79 -17.49
N ARG A 435 -4.91 0.08 -16.46
CA ARG A 435 -3.65 0.52 -15.85
C ARG A 435 -2.62 1.04 -16.88
N PRO A 436 -2.99 2.05 -17.69
CA PRO A 436 -2.14 2.61 -18.74
C PRO A 436 -0.84 3.24 -18.18
N PRO A 437 0.19 3.42 -19.02
CA PRO A 437 1.44 4.05 -18.62
C PRO A 437 1.25 5.51 -18.22
N LEU A 438 2.14 5.99 -17.35
CA LEU A 438 2.11 7.34 -16.76
C LEU A 438 2.09 8.48 -17.80
N SER A 439 2.60 8.22 -19.01
CA SER A 439 2.57 9.14 -20.14
C SER A 439 1.16 9.54 -20.57
N GLN A 440 0.16 8.68 -20.39
CA GLN A 440 -1.22 8.97 -20.78
C GLN A 440 -1.93 9.96 -19.85
N VAL A 441 -1.40 10.25 -18.65
CA VAL A 441 -2.04 11.19 -17.71
C VAL A 441 -2.12 12.61 -18.28
N PHE A 442 -1.09 13.11 -18.97
CA PHE A 442 -1.14 14.45 -19.57
C PHE A 442 -2.23 14.58 -20.66
N PRO A 443 -2.24 13.76 -21.74
CA PRO A 443 -3.23 13.88 -22.80
C PRO A 443 -4.66 13.61 -22.31
N ASN A 444 -4.85 12.79 -21.27
CA ASN A 444 -6.15 12.53 -20.68
C ASN A 444 -6.85 13.80 -20.16
N PHE A 445 -6.13 14.65 -19.43
CA PHE A 445 -6.68 15.91 -18.94
C PHE A 445 -6.87 16.94 -20.07
N VAL A 446 -6.04 16.91 -21.12
CA VAL A 446 -6.26 17.72 -22.33
C VAL A 446 -7.54 17.28 -23.04
N GLU A 447 -7.77 15.98 -23.20
CA GLU A 447 -8.98 15.41 -23.79
C GLU A 447 -10.24 15.82 -23.00
N LEU A 448 -10.22 15.71 -21.66
CA LEU A 448 -11.32 16.16 -20.80
C LEU A 448 -11.64 17.66 -21.02
N LEU A 449 -10.62 18.52 -21.08
CA LEU A 449 -10.80 19.94 -21.37
C LEU A 449 -11.40 20.19 -22.76
N THR A 450 -10.98 19.42 -23.77
CA THR A 450 -11.55 19.48 -25.13
C THR A 450 -13.02 19.04 -25.15
N ILE A 451 -13.35 17.94 -24.47
CA ILE A 451 -14.72 17.41 -24.33
C ILE A 451 -15.64 18.45 -23.69
N TYR A 452 -15.28 19.03 -22.55
CA TYR A 452 -16.14 20.03 -21.89
C TYR A 452 -16.24 21.35 -22.67
N SER A 453 -15.18 21.73 -23.39
CA SER A 453 -15.21 22.92 -24.25
C SER A 453 -16.21 22.77 -25.40
N SER A 454 -16.38 21.56 -25.96
CA SER A 454 -17.26 21.30 -27.11
C SER A 454 -18.75 21.16 -26.76
N MET A 455 -19.14 20.95 -25.48
CA MET A 455 -20.54 20.74 -25.09
C MET A 455 -21.43 21.99 -25.29
N GLU A 456 -22.07 22.16 -26.44
CA GLU A 456 -22.78 23.41 -26.79
C GLU A 456 -23.91 23.80 -25.82
N TRP A 457 -24.59 22.83 -25.21
CA TRP A 457 -25.70 23.04 -24.28
C TRP A 457 -25.27 23.53 -22.88
N VAL A 458 -24.00 23.35 -22.50
CA VAL A 458 -23.46 23.79 -21.21
C VAL A 458 -23.10 25.28 -21.29
N SER A 459 -23.52 26.08 -20.30
CA SER A 459 -23.29 27.53 -20.36
C SER A 459 -21.80 27.87 -20.28
N LYS A 460 -21.40 29.02 -20.86
CA LYS A 460 -20.02 29.52 -20.81
C LYS A 460 -19.47 29.63 -19.38
N LYS A 461 -20.35 29.93 -18.41
CA LYS A 461 -19.99 30.00 -16.98
C LYS A 461 -19.68 28.61 -16.41
N GLU A 462 -20.54 27.63 -16.67
CA GLU A 462 -20.33 26.26 -16.20
C GLU A 462 -19.08 25.63 -16.84
N LYS A 463 -18.86 25.83 -18.14
CA LYS A 463 -17.63 25.40 -18.82
C LYS A 463 -16.37 25.95 -18.15
N ALA A 464 -16.37 27.24 -17.79
CA ALA A 464 -15.25 27.86 -17.10
C ALA A 464 -15.03 27.26 -15.69
N LEU A 465 -16.09 26.98 -14.94
CA LEU A 465 -16.00 26.32 -13.63
C LEU A 465 -15.44 24.89 -13.76
N ILE A 466 -15.97 24.08 -14.68
CA ILE A 466 -15.47 22.71 -14.95
C ILE A 466 -14.00 22.75 -15.37
N THR A 467 -13.62 23.69 -16.25
CA THR A 467 -12.24 23.91 -16.69
C THR A 467 -11.31 24.24 -15.52
N SER A 468 -11.77 25.05 -14.56
CA SER A 468 -11.03 25.34 -13.32
C SER A 468 -10.80 24.07 -12.51
N CYS A 469 -11.85 23.29 -12.21
CA CYS A 469 -11.74 22.04 -11.46
C CYS A 469 -10.79 21.02 -12.12
N VAL A 470 -10.92 20.81 -13.44
CA VAL A 470 -10.04 19.90 -14.21
C VAL A 470 -8.58 20.36 -14.11
N THR A 471 -8.33 21.66 -14.26
CA THR A 471 -6.98 22.26 -14.21
C THR A 471 -6.38 22.20 -12.80
N GLU A 472 -7.16 22.52 -11.77
CA GLU A 472 -6.76 22.48 -10.37
C GLU A 472 -6.42 21.06 -9.92
N ARG A 473 -7.26 20.07 -10.26
CA ARG A 473 -7.00 18.65 -9.95
C ARG A 473 -5.79 18.10 -10.70
N PHE A 474 -5.60 18.48 -11.96
CA PHE A 474 -4.38 18.16 -12.71
C PHE A 474 -3.13 18.73 -12.03
N ASN A 475 -3.13 20.02 -11.70
CA ASN A 475 -2.00 20.69 -11.05
C ASN A 475 -1.71 20.11 -9.65
N ALA A 476 -2.73 19.63 -8.93
CA ALA A 476 -2.58 18.98 -7.63
C ALA A 476 -1.92 17.59 -7.69
N ILE A 477 -1.88 16.94 -8.87
CA ILE A 477 -1.17 15.65 -9.07
C ILE A 477 0.08 15.75 -9.95
N TYR A 478 0.21 16.82 -10.74
CA TYR A 478 1.32 16.98 -11.67
C TYR A 478 2.67 16.98 -10.94
N GLY A 479 3.64 16.31 -11.54
CA GLY A 479 4.99 16.11 -11.02
C GLY A 479 5.89 15.66 -12.16
N ASP A 480 7.21 15.74 -11.96
CA ASP A 480 8.20 15.58 -13.03
C ASP A 480 8.05 14.28 -13.83
N SER A 481 7.63 13.20 -13.16
CA SER A 481 7.38 11.89 -13.78
C SER A 481 6.31 11.92 -14.88
N HIS A 482 5.25 12.72 -14.74
CA HIS A 482 4.21 12.88 -15.77
C HIS A 482 4.77 13.51 -17.04
N GLY A 483 5.49 14.63 -16.91
CA GLY A 483 6.09 15.34 -18.04
C GLY A 483 7.22 14.56 -18.71
N VAL A 484 8.07 13.89 -17.92
CA VAL A 484 9.15 13.02 -18.41
C VAL A 484 8.56 11.81 -19.14
N ALA A 485 7.56 11.13 -18.59
CA ALA A 485 6.91 10.00 -19.26
C ALA A 485 6.28 10.44 -20.60
N TYR A 486 5.52 11.55 -20.60
CA TYR A 486 4.92 12.10 -21.82
C TYR A 486 5.95 12.54 -22.88
N THR A 487 7.16 12.93 -22.46
CA THR A 487 8.27 13.32 -23.36
C THR A 487 9.05 12.14 -23.92
N LEU A 488 9.17 11.05 -23.14
CA LEU A 488 9.87 9.82 -23.54
C LEU A 488 8.95 8.75 -24.14
N ASP A 489 7.66 9.02 -24.26
CA ASP A 489 6.71 8.14 -24.94
C ASP A 489 6.81 8.36 -26.46
N PRO A 490 7.08 7.31 -27.27
CA PRO A 490 7.20 7.45 -28.71
C PRO A 490 5.90 7.90 -29.40
N VAL A 491 4.72 7.73 -28.77
CA VAL A 491 3.44 8.18 -29.33
C VAL A 491 3.26 9.70 -29.15
N TYR A 492 3.87 10.31 -28.14
CA TYR A 492 3.55 11.68 -27.71
C TYR A 492 4.71 12.68 -27.79
N LEU A 493 5.96 12.27 -27.56
CA LEU A 493 7.20 13.06 -27.67
C LEU A 493 7.21 14.42 -26.93
N GLY A 494 6.28 14.66 -26.01
CA GLY A 494 6.10 15.93 -25.30
C GLY A 494 5.45 17.04 -26.13
N GLU A 495 4.82 16.74 -27.28
CA GLU A 495 4.37 17.75 -28.26
C GLU A 495 3.44 18.80 -27.66
N ALA A 496 2.41 18.39 -26.91
CA ALA A 496 1.39 19.28 -26.33
C ALA A 496 1.84 20.01 -25.03
N LEU A 497 3.08 19.84 -24.57
CA LEU A 497 3.61 20.63 -23.45
C LEU A 497 3.81 22.09 -23.89
N ASP A 498 3.44 23.04 -23.03
CA ASP A 498 3.85 24.43 -23.20
C ASP A 498 5.37 24.61 -23.04
N GLU A 499 5.91 25.69 -23.59
CA GLU A 499 7.37 25.93 -23.64
C GLU A 499 8.02 25.93 -22.25
N ARG A 500 7.31 26.44 -21.23
CA ARG A 500 7.80 26.44 -19.85
C ARG A 500 7.87 25.01 -19.29
N LYS A 501 6.82 24.21 -19.46
CA LYS A 501 6.82 22.79 -19.03
C LYS A 501 7.86 21.96 -19.79
N LYS A 502 8.09 22.23 -21.08
CA LYS A 502 9.19 21.62 -21.86
C LYS A 502 10.53 21.89 -21.19
N GLN A 503 10.85 23.15 -20.89
CA GLN A 503 12.10 23.54 -20.22
C GLN A 503 12.22 22.95 -18.80
N GLU A 504 11.14 22.91 -18.02
CA GLU A 504 11.12 22.29 -16.68
C GLU A 504 11.40 20.77 -16.75
N VAL A 505 10.79 20.06 -17.72
CA VAL A 505 11.00 18.63 -17.95
C VAL A 505 12.41 18.34 -18.47
N GLU A 506 12.89 19.07 -19.49
CA GLU A 506 14.23 18.87 -20.05
C GLU A 506 15.32 19.15 -18.99
N SER A 507 15.14 20.16 -18.15
CA SER A 507 15.99 20.42 -16.98
C SER A 507 16.01 19.28 -15.96
N PHE A 508 14.89 18.56 -15.79
CA PHE A 508 14.85 17.36 -14.94
C PHE A 508 15.57 16.18 -15.61
N ILE A 509 15.35 15.95 -16.91
CA ILE A 509 15.98 14.86 -17.68
C ILE A 509 17.51 14.97 -17.60
N VAL A 510 18.05 16.18 -17.84
CA VAL A 510 19.48 16.50 -17.71
C VAL A 510 19.97 16.18 -16.29
N ARG A 511 19.34 16.76 -15.25
CA ARG A 511 19.73 16.53 -13.84
C ARG A 511 19.60 15.08 -13.37
N PHE A 512 18.71 14.28 -13.97
CA PHE A 512 18.63 12.85 -13.69
C PHE A 512 19.81 12.10 -14.32
N CYS A 513 20.10 12.35 -15.60
CA CYS A 513 21.15 11.62 -16.32
C CYS A 513 22.58 12.04 -15.93
N GLU A 514 22.81 13.33 -15.64
CA GLU A 514 24.12 13.84 -15.21
C GLU A 514 24.58 13.33 -13.84
N ARG A 515 23.66 12.86 -12.99
CA ARG A 515 24.00 12.25 -11.69
C ARG A 515 24.85 10.99 -11.81
N GLU A 516 24.90 10.38 -13.00
CA GLU A 516 25.75 9.23 -13.31
C GLU A 516 27.19 9.61 -13.75
N GLY A 517 27.59 10.90 -13.60
CA GLY A 517 29.00 11.30 -13.59
C GLY A 517 29.68 11.53 -14.95
N HIS A 518 28.89 11.66 -16.03
CA HIS A 518 29.41 11.93 -17.37
C HIS A 518 28.79 13.19 -17.99
N THR A 519 29.63 14.10 -18.50
CA THR A 519 29.22 15.24 -19.34
C THR A 519 28.88 14.75 -20.75
N VAL A 520 27.72 14.12 -20.89
CA VAL A 520 27.10 13.78 -22.18
C VAL A 520 26.03 14.82 -22.47
N ASP A 521 25.93 15.29 -23.70
CA ASP A 521 24.84 16.19 -24.10
C ASP A 521 23.51 15.42 -24.20
N ILE A 522 22.81 15.38 -23.06
CA ILE A 522 21.52 14.70 -22.91
C ILE A 522 20.43 15.34 -23.77
N LEU A 523 20.51 16.65 -24.05
CA LEU A 523 19.54 17.36 -24.88
C LEU A 523 19.71 16.98 -26.36
N THR A 524 20.95 16.92 -26.85
CA THR A 524 21.24 16.38 -28.19
C THR A 524 20.79 14.92 -28.30
N GLN A 525 21.03 14.07 -27.28
CA GLN A 525 20.51 12.70 -27.26
C GLN A 525 18.97 12.65 -27.30
N LEU A 526 18.27 13.55 -26.61
CA LEU A 526 16.81 13.64 -26.61
C LEU A 526 16.27 14.09 -27.98
N GLN A 527 16.96 15.01 -28.66
CA GLN A 527 16.63 15.43 -30.03
C GLN A 527 16.84 14.30 -31.03
N MET A 528 17.97 13.58 -30.95
CA MET A 528 18.24 12.39 -31.77
C MET A 528 17.19 11.29 -31.56
N TYR A 529 16.74 11.08 -30.32
CA TYR A 529 15.65 10.17 -30.00
C TYR A 529 14.34 10.61 -30.67
N LYS A 530 13.92 11.88 -30.52
CA LYS A 530 12.71 12.42 -31.14
C LYS A 530 12.74 12.24 -32.67
N ALA A 531 13.86 12.58 -33.32
CA ALA A 531 14.05 12.41 -34.76
C ALA A 531 13.95 10.94 -35.22
N MET A 532 14.57 10.00 -34.47
CA MET A 532 14.46 8.55 -34.75
C MET A 532 13.01 8.05 -34.66
N VAL A 533 12.21 8.56 -33.72
CA VAL A 533 10.79 8.18 -33.62
C VAL A 533 9.97 8.77 -34.78
N THR A 534 10.26 9.99 -35.22
CA THR A 534 9.66 10.56 -36.44
C THR A 534 9.98 9.69 -37.67
N GLU A 535 11.24 9.29 -37.86
CA GLU A 535 11.64 8.38 -38.92
C GLU A 535 10.96 7.01 -38.82
N LEU A 536 10.84 6.44 -37.61
CA LEU A 536 10.18 5.16 -37.36
C LEU A 536 8.70 5.16 -37.79
N LYS A 537 7.99 6.27 -37.56
CA LYS A 537 6.58 6.46 -37.94
C LYS A 537 6.38 6.40 -39.46
N GLU A 538 7.35 6.85 -40.23
CA GLU A 538 7.32 6.84 -41.70
C GLU A 538 7.88 5.52 -42.29
N THR A 539 8.96 4.99 -41.73
CA THR A 539 9.69 3.82 -42.25
C THR A 539 9.12 2.48 -41.80
N ASN A 540 8.43 2.40 -40.66
CA ASN A 540 7.87 1.16 -40.13
C ASN A 540 6.46 1.36 -39.56
N LEU A 541 5.51 1.63 -40.45
CA LEU A 541 4.10 1.86 -40.12
C LEU A 541 3.46 0.69 -39.34
N ALA A 542 3.87 -0.56 -39.60
CA ALA A 542 3.36 -1.73 -38.90
C ALA A 542 3.75 -1.72 -37.41
N TYR A 543 5.01 -1.41 -37.09
CA TYR A 543 5.45 -1.26 -35.71
C TYR A 543 4.85 -0.01 -35.04
N TRP A 544 4.67 1.10 -35.79
CA TRP A 544 3.96 2.27 -35.30
C TRP A 544 2.50 1.97 -34.91
N GLN A 545 1.79 1.13 -35.66
CA GLN A 545 0.45 0.66 -35.32
C GLN A 545 0.43 -0.18 -34.02
N LEU A 546 1.47 -0.95 -33.73
CA LEU A 546 1.59 -1.69 -32.47
C LEU A 546 1.82 -0.76 -31.26
N LEU A 547 2.59 0.32 -31.42
CA LEU A 547 2.74 1.36 -30.40
C LEU A 547 1.42 2.10 -30.16
N HIS A 548 0.77 2.56 -31.24
CA HIS A 548 -0.47 3.34 -31.13
C HIS A 548 -1.67 2.53 -30.61
N SER A 549 -1.69 1.21 -30.82
CA SER A 549 -2.70 0.31 -30.23
C SER A 549 -2.38 -0.13 -28.80
N GLY A 550 -1.20 0.23 -28.26
CA GLY A 550 -0.73 -0.22 -26.95
C GLY A 550 -0.27 -1.68 -26.91
N ALA A 551 -0.26 -2.39 -28.05
CA ALA A 551 0.23 -3.77 -28.15
C ALA A 551 1.74 -3.89 -27.89
N VAL A 552 2.50 -2.81 -28.15
CA VAL A 552 3.86 -2.60 -27.61
C VAL A 552 3.79 -1.43 -26.65
N THR A 553 4.11 -1.67 -25.38
CA THR A 553 4.10 -0.59 -24.38
C THR A 553 5.31 0.34 -24.55
N PRO A 554 5.26 1.59 -24.07
CA PRO A 554 6.43 2.46 -24.03
C PRO A 554 7.61 1.84 -23.25
N HIS A 555 7.33 1.06 -22.21
CA HIS A 555 8.35 0.31 -21.47
C HIS A 555 9.09 -0.67 -22.40
N ASP A 556 8.35 -1.50 -23.15
CA ASP A 556 8.94 -2.55 -23.98
C ASP A 556 9.69 -1.97 -25.19
N PHE A 557 9.16 -0.90 -25.79
CA PHE A 557 9.86 -0.09 -26.80
C PHE A 557 11.25 0.35 -26.33
N TRP A 558 11.37 0.79 -25.08
CA TRP A 558 12.64 1.20 -24.47
C TRP A 558 13.52 0.01 -24.08
N VAL A 559 12.95 -1.13 -23.67
CA VAL A 559 13.70 -2.39 -23.42
C VAL A 559 14.43 -2.86 -24.68
N GLU A 560 13.75 -2.87 -25.83
CA GLU A 560 14.32 -3.24 -27.13
C GLU A 560 15.51 -2.35 -27.55
N ARG A 561 15.51 -1.08 -27.14
CA ARG A 561 16.46 -0.04 -27.60
C ARG A 561 17.57 0.30 -26.60
N ARG A 562 17.80 -0.56 -25.60
CA ARG A 562 18.80 -0.39 -24.52
C ARG A 562 20.19 0.09 -24.96
N GLY A 563 20.64 -0.29 -26.16
CA GLY A 563 21.96 0.08 -26.67
C GLY A 563 22.05 1.45 -27.38
N GLN A 564 20.93 2.05 -27.80
CA GLN A 564 20.95 3.26 -28.65
C GLN A 564 21.11 4.54 -27.82
N PHE A 565 20.36 4.66 -26.72
CA PHE A 565 20.34 5.86 -25.87
C PHE A 565 20.47 5.44 -24.39
N PRO A 566 21.66 5.02 -23.91
CA PRO A 566 21.80 4.32 -22.63
C PRO A 566 21.30 5.12 -21.41
N TYR A 567 21.54 6.43 -21.38
CA TYR A 567 21.08 7.31 -20.28
C TYR A 567 19.57 7.53 -20.30
N LEU A 568 19.01 7.86 -21.47
CA LEU A 568 17.55 8.00 -21.64
C LEU A 568 16.82 6.68 -21.39
N HIS A 569 17.40 5.55 -21.77
CA HIS A 569 16.87 4.21 -21.47
C HIS A 569 16.80 3.96 -19.96
N GLN A 570 17.85 4.26 -19.17
CA GLN A 570 17.80 4.07 -17.71
C GLN A 570 16.69 4.90 -17.05
N LEU A 571 16.51 6.14 -17.52
CA LEU A 571 15.44 7.05 -17.12
C LEU A 571 14.06 6.54 -17.55
N ALA A 572 13.90 6.10 -18.79
CA ALA A 572 12.66 5.56 -19.33
C ALA A 572 12.21 4.31 -18.57
N ILE A 573 13.10 3.34 -18.33
CA ILE A 573 12.81 2.15 -17.51
C ILE A 573 12.48 2.54 -16.06
N ALA A 574 13.01 3.65 -15.54
CA ALA A 574 12.62 4.15 -14.22
C ALA A 574 11.22 4.77 -14.22
N VAL A 575 10.87 5.60 -15.20
CA VAL A 575 9.60 6.35 -15.23
C VAL A 575 8.41 5.48 -15.68
N PHE A 576 8.60 4.60 -16.68
CA PHE A 576 7.54 3.67 -17.12
C PHE A 576 7.35 2.48 -16.17
N GLY A 577 8.24 2.30 -15.19
CA GLY A 577 8.03 1.39 -14.05
C GLY A 577 7.16 1.97 -12.94
N LEU A 578 6.75 3.25 -13.03
CA LEU A 578 5.90 3.91 -12.03
C LEU A 578 4.41 3.77 -12.38
N PRO A 579 3.53 3.47 -11.40
CA PRO A 579 2.09 3.50 -11.61
C PRO A 579 1.56 4.95 -11.64
N ALA A 580 0.50 5.17 -12.41
CA ALA A 580 -0.26 6.43 -12.40
C ALA A 580 -1.18 6.58 -11.18
N SER A 581 -1.47 5.47 -10.48
CA SER A 581 -2.36 5.41 -9.33
C SER A 581 -1.67 4.82 -8.10
N SER A 582 -1.97 5.35 -6.91
CA SER A 582 -1.59 4.72 -5.65
C SER A 582 -2.53 3.57 -5.25
N ALA A 583 -3.75 3.54 -5.78
CA ALA A 583 -4.81 2.59 -5.44
C ALA A 583 -4.70 1.28 -6.25
N SER A 584 -3.55 0.62 -6.20
CA SER A 584 -3.29 -0.67 -6.85
C SER A 584 -2.66 -1.65 -5.85
N PRO A 585 -3.19 -2.88 -5.68
CA PRO A 585 -4.09 -3.62 -6.59
C PRO A 585 -5.56 -3.19 -6.47
N SER A 586 -6.45 -3.78 -7.28
CA SER A 586 -7.90 -3.68 -7.07
C SER A 586 -8.41 -4.92 -6.31
N PRO A 587 -9.24 -4.77 -5.25
CA PRO A 587 -9.57 -3.53 -4.56
C PRO A 587 -8.34 -2.94 -3.83
N SER A 588 -8.32 -1.62 -3.65
CA SER A 588 -7.16 -0.88 -3.09
C SER A 588 -6.75 -1.38 -1.70
N PHE A 589 -5.51 -1.08 -1.28
CA PHE A 589 -5.08 -1.52 0.05
C PHE A 589 -5.92 -0.87 1.16
N GLY A 590 -6.37 0.38 0.98
CA GLY A 590 -7.33 1.01 1.90
C GLY A 590 -8.63 0.22 2.07
N VAL A 591 -9.24 -0.25 0.98
CA VAL A 591 -10.45 -1.09 1.02
C VAL A 591 -10.18 -2.43 1.70
N GLN A 592 -9.05 -3.08 1.38
CA GLN A 592 -8.66 -4.35 2.00
C GLN A 592 -8.40 -4.20 3.51
N CYS A 593 -7.70 -3.15 3.92
CA CYS A 593 -7.48 -2.81 5.32
C CYS A 593 -8.81 -2.49 6.04
N PHE A 594 -9.73 -1.76 5.40
CA PHE A 594 -11.06 -1.50 5.94
C PHE A 594 -11.82 -2.80 6.22
N THR A 595 -11.79 -3.78 5.30
CA THR A 595 -12.42 -5.10 5.50
C THR A 595 -11.84 -5.87 6.69
N VAL A 596 -10.52 -5.82 6.89
CA VAL A 596 -9.88 -6.46 8.06
C VAL A 596 -10.23 -5.70 9.34
N GLN A 597 -10.21 -4.37 9.33
CA GLN A 597 -10.58 -3.56 10.50
C GLN A 597 -12.06 -3.71 10.87
N SER A 598 -12.99 -3.77 9.92
CA SER A 598 -14.42 -3.88 10.23
C SER A 598 -14.77 -5.22 10.88
N ARG A 599 -14.11 -6.31 10.47
CA ARG A 599 -14.31 -7.65 11.02
C ARG A 599 -13.56 -7.89 12.34
N PHE A 600 -12.27 -7.51 12.42
CA PHE A 600 -11.38 -8.00 13.48
C PHE A 600 -10.98 -6.96 14.54
N LYS A 601 -11.22 -5.65 14.35
CA LYS A 601 -10.78 -4.60 15.30
C LYS A 601 -11.39 -4.70 16.70
N ARG A 602 -12.52 -5.40 16.87
CA ARG A 602 -13.16 -5.67 18.17
C ARG A 602 -12.69 -6.97 18.83
N ILE A 603 -11.89 -7.77 18.13
CA ILE A 603 -11.50 -9.14 18.52
C ILE A 603 -9.99 -9.21 18.77
N LEU A 604 -9.18 -8.54 17.94
CA LEU A 604 -7.72 -8.62 17.95
C LEU A 604 -7.07 -7.37 18.55
N GLU A 605 -5.97 -7.59 19.27
CA GLU A 605 -5.08 -6.52 19.72
C GLU A 605 -4.43 -5.81 18.52
N PRO A 606 -4.03 -4.52 18.63
CA PRO A 606 -3.52 -3.74 17.51
C PRO A 606 -2.36 -4.40 16.73
N GLU A 607 -1.43 -5.06 17.43
CA GLU A 607 -0.31 -5.76 16.81
C GLU A 607 -0.75 -7.01 16.02
N GLN A 608 -1.71 -7.77 16.55
CA GLN A 608 -2.30 -8.92 15.88
C GLN A 608 -3.09 -8.46 14.63
N LEU A 609 -3.87 -7.38 14.76
CA LEU A 609 -4.62 -6.78 13.66
C LEU A 609 -3.69 -6.31 12.52
N GLN A 610 -2.54 -5.69 12.84
CA GLN A 610 -1.53 -5.29 11.84
C GLN A 610 -0.91 -6.49 11.14
N LYS A 611 -0.58 -7.56 11.88
CA LYS A 611 -0.07 -8.83 11.31
C LYS A 611 -1.09 -9.48 10.37
N LEU A 612 -2.36 -9.56 10.79
CA LEU A 612 -3.44 -10.13 9.98
C LEU A 612 -3.66 -9.30 8.71
N THR A 613 -3.69 -7.97 8.83
CA THR A 613 -3.80 -7.05 7.69
C THR A 613 -2.69 -7.28 6.66
N HIS A 614 -1.44 -7.42 7.11
CA HIS A 614 -0.31 -7.71 6.23
C HIS A 614 -0.41 -9.09 5.56
N VAL A 615 -0.92 -10.13 6.25
CA VAL A 615 -1.12 -11.46 5.65
C VAL A 615 -2.25 -11.42 4.62
N TYR A 616 -3.39 -10.82 4.95
CA TYR A 616 -4.56 -10.67 4.07
C TYR A 616 -4.23 -9.90 2.78
N CYS A 617 -3.60 -8.73 2.89
CA CYS A 617 -3.33 -7.90 1.71
C CYS A 617 -2.31 -8.57 0.77
N ASN A 618 -1.29 -9.24 1.32
CA ASN A 618 -0.24 -9.91 0.53
C ASN A 618 -0.58 -11.36 0.11
N SER A 619 -1.72 -11.91 0.52
CA SER A 619 -2.22 -13.18 0.00
C SER A 619 -2.92 -13.01 -1.34
N LYS A 620 -3.65 -11.91 -1.55
CA LYS A 620 -4.41 -11.64 -2.79
C LYS A 620 -3.50 -11.40 -4.01
N GLY A 621 -2.38 -10.69 -3.85
CA GLY A 621 -1.39 -10.44 -4.91
C GLY A 621 -0.57 -11.66 -5.36
N GLY A 622 -1.10 -12.87 -5.23
CA GLY A 622 -0.45 -14.13 -5.60
C GLY A 622 -1.26 -15.04 -6.53
N ALA A 623 -2.50 -14.68 -6.86
CA ALA A 623 -3.33 -15.38 -7.81
C ALA A 623 -3.68 -14.44 -8.97
N SER A 624 -3.24 -14.77 -10.17
CA SER A 624 -3.99 -14.42 -11.37
C SER A 624 -5.38 -15.04 -11.28
N ASP A 625 -6.41 -14.29 -11.68
CA ASP A 625 -7.84 -14.60 -11.66
C ASP A 625 -8.26 -16.02 -12.15
N PRO A 626 -9.51 -16.49 -11.90
CA PRO A 626 -10.68 -15.78 -11.33
C PRO A 626 -11.42 -16.54 -10.21
N LEU A 627 -11.73 -15.88 -9.07
CA LEU A 627 -12.69 -16.45 -8.08
C LEU A 627 -13.33 -15.44 -7.09
N MET A 628 -13.16 -14.12 -7.30
CA MET A 628 -13.65 -13.08 -6.38
C MET A 628 -14.95 -12.38 -6.86
N SER A 629 -15.65 -12.90 -7.87
CA SER A 629 -16.92 -12.33 -8.36
C SER A 629 -18.17 -12.72 -7.54
N LEU A 630 -18.01 -13.30 -6.35
CA LEU A 630 -19.13 -13.88 -5.57
C LEU A 630 -19.29 -13.31 -4.15
N ALA A 631 -18.61 -12.20 -3.82
CA ALA A 631 -18.55 -11.65 -2.46
C ALA A 631 -18.78 -10.13 -2.38
N GLN A 632 -19.48 -9.55 -3.36
CA GLN A 632 -19.90 -8.14 -3.34
C GLN A 632 -21.40 -7.93 -3.02
N ASN A 633 -22.17 -9.00 -2.82
CA ASN A 633 -23.62 -8.93 -2.51
C ASN A 633 -23.94 -9.49 -1.10
N ILE A 634 -23.31 -8.94 -0.05
CA ILE A 634 -23.74 -9.03 1.37
C ILE A 634 -23.39 -7.72 2.08
#